data_AF-A0A2H6MZI9-F1
#
_entry.id   AF-A0A2H6MZI9-F1
#
_cell.length_a   1.000
_cell.length_b   1.000
_cell.length_c   1.000
_cell.angle_alpha   90.00
_cell.angle_beta   90.00
_cell.angle_gamma   90.00
#
_symmetry.space_group_name_H-M   'P 1'
#
loop_
_entity.id
_entity.type
_entity.pdbx_description
1 polymer ?
#
loop_
_entity_poly.entity_id
_entity_poly.type
_entity_poly.pdbx_seq_one_letter_code
_entity_poly.pdbx_strand_id
1 'polypeptide(L)'
;DPIPAESYISAVQAAHLGTLCSQSLPLAASLKHTLLSLVRLTGDLVVWSDDMNPPQVIRTLLPLLLETSTESVAEMSSNSLERILGPAESDEFLSRVYEKLIMGCYNILANHSDPN
;
A
#
# COMPACT_ATOMS: atom_id res chain seq x y z
N ASP A 1 41.97 1.92 -21.00
CA ASP A 1 40.86 1.95 -21.97
C ASP A 1 39.65 2.66 -21.39
N PRO A 2 39.22 3.78 -22.01
CA PRO A 2 37.93 4.36 -21.70
C PRO A 2 36.84 3.44 -22.25
N ILE A 3 35.90 3.02 -21.40
CA ILE A 3 34.69 2.31 -21.82
C ILE A 3 33.98 3.21 -22.86
N PRO A 4 33.59 2.71 -24.04
CA PRO A 4 32.92 3.54 -25.05
C PRO A 4 31.69 4.18 -24.42
N ALA A 5 31.50 5.48 -24.62
CA ALA A 5 30.43 6.26 -23.98
C ALA A 5 29.04 5.62 -24.16
N GLU A 6 28.83 4.93 -25.29
CA GLU A 6 27.61 4.17 -25.57
C GLU A 6 27.41 2.97 -24.64
N SER A 7 28.46 2.20 -24.32
CA SER A 7 28.38 1.11 -23.35
C SER A 7 28.11 1.63 -21.94
N TYR A 8 28.64 2.81 -21.58
CA TYR A 8 28.33 3.44 -20.30
C TYR A 8 26.87 3.90 -20.23
N ILE A 9 26.38 4.60 -21.26
CA ILE A 9 24.98 5.06 -21.33
C ILE A 9 24.03 3.85 -21.31
N SER A 10 24.35 2.79 -22.06
CA SER A 10 23.55 1.57 -22.10
C SER A 10 23.56 0.82 -20.76
N ALA A 11 24.70 0.77 -20.05
CA ALA A 11 24.78 0.18 -18.71
C ALA A 11 23.98 0.99 -17.67
N VAL A 12 24.02 2.33 -17.75
CA VAL A 12 23.24 3.23 -16.90
C VAL A 12 21.75 3.06 -17.17
N GLN A 13 21.33 3.04 -18.44
CA GLN A 13 19.94 2.79 -18.83
C GLN A 13 19.46 1.41 -18.37
N ALA A 14 20.26 0.36 -18.54
CA ALA A 14 19.92 -0.99 -18.09
C ALA A 14 19.81 -1.08 -16.56
N ALA A 15 20.66 -0.39 -15.81
CA ALA A 15 20.58 -0.35 -14.34
C ALA A 15 19.32 0.39 -13.85
N HIS A 16 18.95 1.49 -14.50
CA HIS A 16 17.74 2.27 -14.16
C HIS A 16 16.45 1.59 -14.61
N LEU A 17 16.42 1.04 -15.83
CA LEU A 17 15.26 0.30 -16.32
C LEU A 17 15.12 -1.03 -15.59
N GLY A 18 16.23 -1.70 -15.20
CA GLY A 18 16.20 -2.90 -14.38
C GLY A 18 15.61 -2.68 -12.98
N THR A 19 15.78 -1.48 -12.41
CA THR A 19 15.16 -1.08 -11.13
C THR A 19 13.70 -0.63 -11.29
N LEU A 20 13.28 -0.19 -12.49
CA LEU A 20 11.89 0.15 -12.80
C LEU A 20 11.06 -1.07 -13.25
N CYS A 21 11.70 -2.06 -13.86
CA CYS A 21 11.09 -3.30 -14.34
C CYS A 21 11.18 -4.46 -13.34
N SER A 22 11.86 -4.30 -12.20
CA SER A 22 11.83 -5.31 -11.14
C SER A 22 10.43 -5.36 -10.53
N GLN A 23 9.83 -6.55 -10.55
CA GLN A 23 8.47 -6.82 -10.06
C GLN A 23 8.24 -6.39 -8.59
N SER A 24 9.31 -6.10 -7.85
CA SER A 24 9.28 -5.28 -6.65
C SER A 24 10.27 -4.12 -6.82
N LEU A 25 9.80 -2.88 -6.72
CA LEU A 25 10.68 -1.82 -6.25
C LEU A 25 10.82 -2.08 -4.75
N PRO A 26 12.00 -2.45 -4.23
CA PRO A 26 12.18 -2.42 -2.78
C PRO A 26 11.90 -0.98 -2.37
N LEU A 27 10.80 -0.79 -1.62
CA LEU A 27 10.45 0.50 -1.06
C LEU A 27 11.71 1.05 -0.40
N ALA A 28 12.19 2.21 -0.88
CA ALA A 28 13.45 2.78 -0.39
C ALA A 28 13.40 2.75 1.14
N ALA A 29 14.48 2.31 1.80
CA ALA A 29 14.45 2.02 3.24
C ALA A 29 13.88 3.18 4.08
N SER A 30 14.18 4.42 3.67
CA SER A 30 13.59 5.64 4.23
C SER A 30 12.06 5.67 4.11
N LEU A 31 11.50 5.40 2.93
CA LEU A 31 10.07 5.37 2.68
C LEU A 31 9.38 4.23 3.45
N LYS A 32 10.03 3.05 3.56
CA LYS A 32 9.56 1.96 4.44
C LYS A 32 9.45 2.41 5.89
N HIS A 33 10.50 3.05 6.41
CA HIS A 33 10.49 3.59 7.76
C HIS A 33 9.40 4.66 7.93
N THR A 34 9.23 5.57 6.97
CA THR A 34 8.18 6.58 7.01
C THR A 34 6.78 5.96 7.03
N LEU A 35 6.50 4.99 6.16
CA LEU A 35 5.21 4.29 6.16
C LEU A 35 4.95 3.58 7.49
N LEU A 36 5.96 2.87 8.03
CA LEU A 36 5.84 2.20 9.33
C LEU A 36 5.50 3.19 10.45
N SER A 37 6.20 4.33 10.51
CA SER A 37 5.94 5.39 11.48
C SER A 37 4.54 5.99 11.32
N LEU A 38 4.07 6.18 10.08
CA LEU A 38 2.73 6.70 9.80
C LEU A 38 1.62 5.72 10.19
N VAL A 39 1.78 4.43 9.87
CA VAL A 39 0.82 3.39 10.26
C VAL A 39 0.77 3.28 11.79
N ARG A 40 1.93 3.34 12.46
CA ARG A 40 2.01 3.37 13.92
C ARG A 40 1.24 4.55 14.50
N LEU A 41 1.53 5.76 14.03
CA LEU A 41 0.87 6.98 14.47
C LEU A 41 -0.64 6.90 14.24
N THR A 42 -1.07 6.37 13.10
CA THR A 42 -2.50 6.18 12.79
C THR A 42 -3.15 5.25 13.80
N GLY A 43 -2.50 4.12 14.13
CA GLY A 43 -2.96 3.20 15.18
C GLY A 43 -3.05 3.85 16.56
N ASP A 44 -2.06 4.67 16.93
CA ASP A 44 -2.07 5.43 18.20
C ASP A 44 -3.22 6.45 18.22
N LEU A 45 -3.45 7.17 17.12
CA LEU A 45 -4.54 8.14 16.99
C LEU A 45 -5.92 7.48 17.05
N VAL A 46 -6.10 6.28 16.48
CA VAL A 46 -7.35 5.51 16.61
C VAL A 46 -7.69 5.22 18.08
N VAL A 47 -6.68 5.13 18.96
CA VAL A 47 -6.88 4.89 20.39
C VAL A 47 -7.04 6.20 21.18
N TRP A 48 -6.28 7.25 20.83
CA TRP A 48 -6.21 8.47 21.63
C TRP A 48 -7.16 9.59 21.20
N SER A 49 -7.74 9.49 20.00
CA SER A 49 -8.56 10.55 19.42
C SER A 49 -9.98 10.06 19.14
N ASP A 50 -10.94 10.62 19.87
CA ASP A 50 -12.37 10.34 19.68
C ASP A 50 -12.93 10.92 18.36
N ASP A 51 -12.23 11.89 17.76
CA ASP A 51 -12.64 12.57 16.51
C ASP A 51 -12.19 11.85 15.23
N MET A 52 -11.62 10.65 15.34
CA MET A 52 -11.14 9.93 14.16
C MET A 52 -12.30 9.47 13.27
N ASN A 53 -12.18 9.71 11.97
CA ASN A 53 -13.15 9.27 10.95
C ASN A 53 -12.86 7.82 10.51
N PRO A 54 -13.63 6.81 10.95
CA PRO A 54 -13.28 5.42 10.69
C PRO A 54 -13.26 5.05 9.20
N PRO A 55 -14.20 5.51 8.35
CA PRO A 55 -14.11 5.37 6.89
C PRO A 55 -12.79 5.85 6.28
N GLN A 56 -12.20 6.95 6.77
CA GLN A 56 -10.95 7.47 6.25
C GLN A 56 -9.75 6.59 6.63
N VAL A 57 -9.73 6.09 7.87
CA VAL A 57 -8.70 5.16 8.34
C VAL A 57 -8.76 3.87 7.52
N ILE A 58 -9.96 3.32 7.32
CA ILE A 58 -10.18 2.11 6.49
C ILE A 58 -9.67 2.36 5.07
N ARG A 59 -10.06 3.47 4.44
CA ARG A 59 -9.62 3.82 3.06
C ARG A 59 -8.10 3.91 2.93
N THR A 60 -7.41 4.30 4.00
CA THR A 60 -5.97 4.54 3.99
C THR A 60 -5.16 3.28 4.31
N LEU A 61 -5.57 2.51 5.31
CA LEU A 61 -4.83 1.33 5.77
C LEU A 61 -5.18 0.07 4.98
N LEU A 62 -6.39 -0.05 4.43
CA LEU A 62 -6.81 -1.24 3.70
C LEU A 62 -5.93 -1.53 2.46
N PRO A 63 -5.55 -0.56 1.62
CA PRO A 63 -4.61 -0.81 0.54
C PRO A 63 -3.24 -1.31 1.03
N LEU A 64 -2.74 -0.79 2.15
CA LEU A 64 -1.45 -1.21 2.74
C LEU A 64 -1.49 -2.65 3.27
N LEU A 65 -2.68 -3.12 3.68
CA LEU A 65 -2.90 -4.50 4.09
C LEU A 65 -2.90 -5.47 2.89
N LEU A 66 -3.44 -5.04 1.74
CA LEU A 66 -3.67 -5.90 0.57
C LEU A 66 -2.52 -5.89 -0.43
N GLU A 67 -1.67 -4.87 -0.41
CA GLU A 67 -0.58 -4.69 -1.36
C GLU A 67 0.70 -5.41 -0.89
N THR A 68 1.29 -6.22 -1.77
CA THR A 68 2.40 -7.13 -1.43
C THR A 68 3.72 -6.42 -1.15
N SER A 69 3.99 -5.27 -1.76
CA SER A 69 5.21 -4.48 -1.50
C SER A 69 5.19 -3.80 -0.12
N THR A 70 4.02 -3.71 0.51
CA THR A 70 3.83 -3.17 1.87
C THR A 70 3.72 -4.23 2.97
N GLU A 71 4.14 -5.47 2.72
CA GLU A 71 4.14 -6.57 3.72
C GLU A 71 4.68 -6.14 5.10
N SER A 72 5.76 -5.34 5.12
CA SER A 72 6.38 -4.88 6.37
C SER A 72 5.52 -3.98 7.26
N VAL A 73 4.41 -3.46 6.76
CA VAL A 73 3.44 -2.66 7.54
C VAL A 73 2.05 -3.30 7.56
N ALA A 74 1.88 -4.47 6.93
CA ALA A 74 0.59 -5.15 6.81
C ALA A 74 0.05 -5.58 8.18
N GLU A 75 0.88 -6.18 9.03
CA GLU A 75 0.49 -6.60 10.39
C GLU A 75 0.03 -5.41 11.24
N MET A 76 0.78 -4.31 11.22
CA MET A 76 0.39 -3.09 11.95
C MET A 76 -0.87 -2.43 11.39
N SER A 77 -1.07 -2.50 10.07
CA SER A 77 -2.29 -2.03 9.42
C SER A 77 -3.48 -2.88 9.84
N SER A 78 -3.33 -4.21 9.88
CA SER A 78 -4.35 -5.14 10.39
C SER A 78 -4.72 -4.83 11.83
N ASN A 79 -3.74 -4.76 12.73
CA ASN A 79 -3.95 -4.46 14.15
C ASN A 79 -4.69 -3.12 14.36
N SER A 80 -4.39 -2.12 13.54
CA SER A 80 -5.07 -0.82 13.61
C SER A 80 -6.51 -0.91 13.12
N LEU A 81 -6.75 -1.67 12.06
CA LEU A 81 -8.08 -1.92 11.50
C LEU A 81 -8.96 -2.79 12.40
N GLU A 82 -8.40 -3.72 13.17
CA GLU A 82 -9.16 -4.59 14.08
C GLU A 82 -9.99 -3.81 15.10
N ARG A 83 -9.46 -2.67 15.54
CA ARG A 83 -10.15 -1.78 16.48
C ARG A 83 -11.40 -1.13 15.87
N ILE A 84 -11.46 -1.03 14.55
CA ILE A 84 -12.56 -0.38 13.81
C ILE A 84 -13.52 -1.43 13.22
N LEU A 85 -12.95 -2.51 12.69
CA LEU A 85 -13.66 -3.51 11.91
C LEU A 85 -14.01 -4.76 12.72
N GLY A 86 -13.47 -4.92 13.92
CA GLY A 86 -13.54 -6.15 14.70
C GLY A 86 -12.34 -7.07 14.43
N PRO A 87 -12.25 -8.23 15.08
CA PRO A 87 -11.09 -9.12 15.00
C PRO A 87 -10.75 -9.52 13.56
N ALA A 88 -9.46 -9.56 13.18
CA ALA A 88 -9.04 -9.81 11.80
C ALA A 88 -9.45 -11.20 11.29
N GLU A 89 -9.51 -12.17 12.19
CA GLU A 89 -9.93 -13.55 11.90
C GLU A 89 -11.47 -13.72 11.84
N SER A 90 -12.23 -12.65 12.02
CA SER A 90 -13.69 -12.72 11.97
C SER A 90 -14.21 -12.67 10.52
N ASP A 91 -15.28 -13.42 10.25
CA ASP A 91 -16.00 -13.36 8.97
C ASP A 91 -16.49 -11.94 8.65
N GLU A 92 -16.83 -11.16 9.68
CA GLU A 92 -17.27 -9.78 9.52
C GLU A 92 -16.13 -8.88 9.00
N PHE A 93 -14.92 -9.02 9.56
CA PHE A 93 -13.75 -8.30 9.08
C PHE A 93 -13.46 -8.65 7.62
N LEU A 94 -13.39 -9.94 7.30
CA LEU A 94 -13.13 -10.43 5.94
C LEU A 94 -14.20 -9.94 4.95
N SER A 95 -15.49 -10.00 5.34
CA SER A 95 -16.59 -9.51 4.52
C SER A 95 -16.43 -8.03 4.17
N ARG A 96 -16.09 -7.18 5.15
CA ARG A 96 -15.86 -5.74 4.94
C ARG A 96 -14.63 -5.46 4.05
N VAL A 97 -13.56 -6.24 4.22
CA VAL A 97 -12.37 -6.16 3.36
C VAL A 97 -12.73 -6.51 1.91
N TYR A 98 -13.42 -7.62 1.69
CA TYR A 98 -13.82 -8.07 0.36
C TYR A 98 -14.81 -7.11 -0.30
N GLU A 99 -15.79 -6.60 0.43
CA GLU A 99 -16.73 -5.60 -0.07
C GLU A 99 -15.99 -4.37 -0.61
N LYS A 100 -15.03 -3.83 0.16
CA LYS A 100 -14.25 -2.67 -0.25
C LYS A 100 -13.33 -2.95 -1.43
N LEU A 101 -12.72 -4.14 -1.48
CA LEU A 101 -11.91 -4.56 -2.61
C LEU A 101 -12.75 -4.64 -3.89
N ILE A 102 -13.88 -5.34 -3.84
CA ILE A 102 -14.80 -5.53 -4.98
C ILE A 102 -15.32 -4.17 -5.46
N MET A 103 -15.74 -3.30 -4.55
CA MET A 103 -16.21 -1.95 -4.88
C MET A 103 -15.11 -1.09 -5.51
N GLY A 104 -13.87 -1.23 -5.02
CA GLY A 104 -12.70 -0.58 -5.63
C GLY A 104 -12.47 -1.05 -7.07
N CYS A 105 -12.47 -2.36 -7.31
CA CYS A 105 -12.36 -2.93 -8.65
C CYS A 105 -13.50 -2.48 -9.57
N TYR A 106 -14.74 -2.50 -9.08
CA TYR A 106 -15.90 -2.02 -9.82
C TYR A 106 -15.76 -0.56 -10.24
N ASN A 107 -15.33 0.33 -9.32
CA ASN A 107 -15.14 1.74 -9.63
C ASN A 107 -14.07 1.95 -10.71
N ILE A 108 -12.97 1.18 -10.68
CA ILE A 108 -11.95 1.23 -11.73
C ILE A 108 -12.56 0.83 -13.06
N LEU A 109 -13.25 -0.32 -13.11
CA LEU A 109 -13.89 -0.81 -14.32
C LEU A 109 -14.91 0.19 -14.86
N ALA A 110 -15.84 0.67 -14.04
CA ALA A 110 -16.86 1.64 -14.42
C ALA A 110 -16.24 2.93 -15.00
N ASN A 111 -15.19 3.46 -14.36
CA ASN A 111 -14.51 4.68 -14.83
C ASN A 111 -13.70 4.49 -16.11
N HIS A 112 -13.26 3.26 -16.44
CA HIS A 112 -12.47 2.96 -17.63
C HIS A 112 -13.27 2.27 -18.74
N SER A 113 -14.54 1.95 -18.49
CA SER A 113 -15.46 1.39 -19.48
C SER A 113 -16.41 2.44 -20.06
N ASP A 114 -16.36 3.68 -19.59
CA ASP A 114 -17.04 4.81 -20.22
C ASP A 114 -16.27 5.23 -21.50
N PRO A 115 -16.86 5.13 -22.70
CA PRO A 115 -16.17 5.47 -23.95
C PRO A 115 -16.10 6.97 -24.27
N ASN A 116 -16.59 7.85 -23.37
CA ASN A 116 -16.66 9.29 -23.58
C ASN A 116 -15.33 10.02 -23.32
#